data_AF-Q81DK8-F1
#
_entry.id   AF-Q81DK8-F1
#
_cell.length_a   1.000
_cell.length_b   1.000
_cell.length_c   1.000
_cell.angle_alpha   90.00
_cell.angle_beta   90.00
_cell.angle_gamma   90.00
#
_symmetry.space_group_name_H-M   'P 1'
#
loop_
_entity.id
_entity.type
_entity.pdbx_description
1 polymer ?
#
loop_
_entity_poly.entity_id
_entity_poly.type
_entity_poly.pdbx_seq_one_letter_code
_entity_poly.pdbx_strand_id
1 'polypeptide(L)'
;MYIFIGLSLLLILLIFLFAKKFTPNSFMMTSFKGNSFKTFSIGILIAAILSLSYGTYHAVTYQPSYLDIKLKNQNYTVFGNVGEFGYFSEELLKKDTEVQLYFVSWKTIKLKNPVILIEYPSGKQETWKPNIVSIPVNKLQEKLDIKDIYQLSPYSFKESGEIILTIKENNAKNNTISIQIK
;
A
#
# COMPACT_ATOMS: atom_id res chain seq x y z
N MET A 1 -13.72 2.49 -6.80
CA MET A 1 -15.07 3.02 -6.56
C MET A 1 -15.19 4.51 -6.92
N TYR A 2 -14.42 5.41 -6.29
CA TYR A 2 -14.52 6.86 -6.51
C TYR A 2 -14.29 7.33 -7.95
N ILE A 3 -13.35 6.70 -8.68
CA ILE A 3 -13.12 7.00 -10.10
C ILE A 3 -14.39 6.73 -10.93
N PHE A 4 -15.05 5.59 -10.70
CA PHE A 4 -16.31 5.23 -11.37
C PHE A 4 -17.44 6.21 -11.05
N ILE A 5 -17.55 6.65 -9.79
CA ILE A 5 -18.53 7.67 -9.37
C ILE A 5 -18.26 8.98 -10.13
N GLY A 6 -17.01 9.43 -10.18
CA GLY A 6 -16.61 10.64 -10.90
C GLY A 6 -16.93 10.57 -12.40
N LEU A 7 -16.61 9.46 -13.06
CA LEU A 7 -16.94 9.24 -14.48
C LEU A 7 -18.45 9.22 -14.71
N SER A 8 -19.23 8.62 -13.81
CA SER A 8 -20.69 8.58 -13.90
C SER A 8 -21.29 9.98 -13.78
N LEU A 9 -20.77 10.80 -12.86
CA LEU A 9 -21.19 12.19 -12.71
C LEU A 9 -20.87 13.03 -13.96
N LEU A 10 -19.70 12.84 -14.58
CA LEU A 10 -19.37 13.49 -15.86
C LEU A 10 -20.31 13.04 -16.98
N LEU A 11 -20.64 11.76 -17.05
CA LEU A 11 -21.60 11.24 -18.04
C LEU A 11 -22.98 11.87 -17.86
N ILE A 12 -23.47 11.97 -16.62
CA ILE A 12 -24.73 12.65 -16.30
C ILE A 12 -24.66 14.11 -16.75
N LEU A 13 -23.60 14.84 -16.39
CA LEU A 13 -23.41 16.23 -16.81
C LEU A 13 -23.46 16.36 -18.34
N LEU A 14 -22.79 15.44 -19.05
CA LEU A 14 -22.77 15.41 -20.50
C LEU A 14 -24.19 15.26 -21.06
N ILE A 15 -24.99 14.32 -20.55
CA ILE A 15 -26.39 14.12 -20.95
C ILE A 15 -27.20 15.42 -20.80
N PHE A 16 -27.06 16.11 -19.66
CA PHE A 16 -27.75 17.38 -19.42
C PHE A 16 -27.28 18.50 -20.37
N LEU A 17 -25.98 18.56 -20.71
CA LEU A 17 -25.46 19.52 -21.69
C LEU A 17 -25.96 19.24 -23.12
N PHE A 18 -26.04 17.96 -23.51
CA PHE A 18 -26.64 17.55 -24.78
C PHE A 18 -28.12 17.89 -24.82
N ALA A 19 -28.87 17.56 -23.77
CA ALA A 19 -30.30 17.87 -23.68
C ALA A 19 -30.54 19.39 -23.78
N LYS A 20 -29.71 20.22 -23.15
CA LYS A 20 -29.78 21.68 -23.30
C LYS A 20 -29.54 22.14 -24.74
N LYS A 21 -28.60 21.52 -25.47
CA LYS A 21 -28.24 21.91 -26.84
C LYS A 21 -29.27 21.46 -27.88
N PHE A 22 -29.75 20.22 -27.78
CA PHE A 22 -30.57 19.58 -28.82
C PHE A 22 -32.06 19.55 -28.49
N THR A 23 -32.44 19.55 -27.21
CA THR A 23 -33.85 19.44 -26.77
C THR A 23 -34.15 20.39 -25.60
N PRO A 24 -33.96 21.71 -25.77
CA PRO A 24 -34.08 22.68 -24.67
C PRO A 24 -35.50 22.77 -24.09
N ASN A 25 -36.52 22.40 -24.86
CA ASN A 25 -37.93 22.41 -24.42
C ASN A 25 -38.41 21.07 -23.85
N SER A 26 -37.50 20.11 -23.64
CA SER A 26 -37.85 18.84 -23.00
C SER A 26 -38.33 19.04 -21.57
N PHE A 27 -39.24 18.18 -21.09
CA PHE A 27 -39.75 18.22 -19.72
C PHE A 27 -38.62 18.26 -18.67
N MET A 28 -37.57 17.46 -18.91
CA MET A 28 -36.36 17.43 -18.08
C MET A 28 -35.70 18.81 -17.98
N MET A 29 -35.59 19.55 -19.08
CA MET A 29 -34.87 20.83 -19.11
C MET A 29 -35.73 22.00 -18.65
N THR A 30 -37.04 21.96 -18.94
CA THR A 30 -38.01 22.95 -18.46
C THR A 30 -38.23 22.89 -16.94
N SER A 31 -37.83 21.80 -16.29
CA SER A 31 -37.87 21.67 -14.83
C SER A 31 -36.87 22.60 -14.11
N PHE A 32 -35.79 23.00 -14.79
CA PHE A 32 -34.82 23.95 -14.26
C PHE A 32 -35.31 25.40 -14.44
N LYS A 33 -35.59 26.08 -13.33
CA LYS A 33 -35.99 27.50 -13.32
C LYS A 33 -34.78 28.42 -13.07
N GLY A 34 -34.70 29.54 -13.78
CA GLY A 34 -33.64 30.54 -13.61
C GLY A 34 -32.23 29.96 -13.72
N ASN A 35 -31.35 30.27 -12.75
CA ASN A 35 -29.96 29.79 -12.74
C ASN A 35 -29.78 28.35 -12.21
N SER A 36 -30.85 27.63 -11.86
CA SER A 36 -30.74 26.30 -11.23
C SER A 36 -29.96 25.29 -12.08
N PHE A 37 -30.12 25.28 -13.40
CA PHE A 37 -29.33 24.41 -14.29
C PHE A 37 -27.83 24.70 -14.21
N LYS A 38 -27.46 25.98 -14.15
CA LYS A 38 -26.06 26.41 -14.02
C LYS A 38 -25.49 25.96 -12.68
N THR A 39 -26.22 26.17 -11.58
CA THR A 39 -25.81 25.73 -10.25
C THR A 39 -25.68 24.21 -10.16
N PHE A 40 -26.64 23.47 -10.70
CA PHE A 40 -26.60 22.01 -10.79
C PHE A 40 -25.38 21.52 -11.58
N SER A 41 -25.14 22.10 -12.75
CA SER A 41 -23.99 21.74 -13.61
C SER A 41 -22.66 21.97 -12.90
N ILE A 42 -22.52 23.12 -12.21
CA ILE A 42 -21.33 23.44 -11.43
C ILE A 42 -21.17 22.47 -10.26
N GLY A 43 -22.26 22.16 -9.54
CA GLY A 43 -22.25 21.22 -8.42
C GLY A 43 -21.80 19.82 -8.84
N ILE A 44 -22.35 19.28 -9.94
CA ILE A 44 -21.92 17.99 -10.49
C ILE A 44 -20.46 18.03 -10.91
N LEU A 45 -20.02 19.11 -11.57
CA LEU A 45 -18.63 19.23 -12.00
C LEU A 45 -17.67 19.21 -10.81
N ILE A 46 -17.97 19.96 -9.75
CA ILE A 46 -17.16 19.97 -8.51
C ILE A 46 -17.13 18.57 -7.89
N ALA A 47 -18.30 17.92 -7.73
CA ALA A 47 -18.37 16.58 -7.16
C ALA A 47 -17.61 15.53 -7.99
N ALA A 48 -17.68 15.63 -9.33
CA ALA A 48 -16.95 14.77 -10.24
C ALA A 48 -15.44 14.96 -10.10
N ILE A 49 -14.96 16.20 -10.09
CA ILE A 49 -13.54 16.52 -9.91
C ILE A 49 -13.05 16.01 -8.55
N LEU A 50 -13.76 16.26 -7.46
CA LEU A 50 -13.38 15.78 -6.14
C LEU A 50 -13.32 14.25 -6.10
N SER A 51 -14.30 13.56 -6.69
CA SER A 51 -14.34 12.09 -6.73
C SER A 51 -13.20 11.51 -7.57
N LEU A 52 -12.89 12.11 -8.71
CA LEU A 52 -11.77 11.68 -9.57
C LEU A 52 -10.42 11.96 -8.91
N SER A 53 -10.22 13.16 -8.36
CA SER A 53 -8.99 13.53 -7.65
C SER A 53 -8.73 12.61 -6.48
N TYR A 54 -9.73 12.39 -5.62
CA TYR A 54 -9.60 11.47 -4.49
C TYR A 54 -9.41 10.02 -4.95
N GLY A 55 -10.17 9.57 -5.95
CA GLY A 55 -10.05 8.22 -6.49
C GLY A 55 -8.68 7.95 -7.10
N THR A 56 -8.11 8.92 -7.80
CA THR A 56 -6.76 8.83 -8.38
C THR A 56 -5.69 8.85 -7.30
N TYR A 57 -5.80 9.78 -6.35
CA TYR A 57 -4.91 9.84 -5.18
C TYR A 57 -4.89 8.49 -4.47
N HIS A 58 -6.06 7.98 -4.08
CA HIS A 58 -6.18 6.69 -3.42
C HIS A 58 -5.64 5.55 -4.28
N ALA A 59 -5.88 5.53 -5.60
CA ALA A 59 -5.35 4.47 -6.46
C ALA A 59 -3.81 4.48 -6.53
N VAL A 60 -3.19 5.65 -6.47
CA VAL A 60 -1.72 5.81 -6.54
C VAL A 60 -1.07 5.58 -5.17
N THR A 61 -1.73 5.96 -4.08
CA THR A 61 -1.16 5.86 -2.73
C THR A 61 -1.60 4.62 -1.96
N TYR A 62 -2.60 3.87 -2.44
CA TYR A 62 -3.03 2.66 -1.75
C TYR A 62 -1.99 1.58 -1.88
N GLN A 63 -1.38 1.26 -0.75
CA GLN A 63 -0.45 0.15 -0.59
C GLN A 63 -1.18 -0.90 0.25
N PRO A 64 -1.42 -2.11 -0.28
CA PRO A 64 -2.05 -3.15 0.51
C PRO A 64 -1.16 -3.50 1.71
N SER A 65 -1.77 -3.82 2.85
CA SER A 65 -1.03 -4.16 4.07
C SER A 65 -0.42 -5.57 4.04
N TYR A 66 -0.82 -6.37 3.06
CA TYR A 66 -0.27 -7.70 2.82
C TYR A 66 -0.33 -8.11 1.35
N LEU A 67 0.53 -9.03 0.94
CA LEU A 67 0.55 -9.64 -0.38
C LEU A 67 0.94 -11.11 -0.30
N ASP A 68 0.15 -11.99 -0.91
CA ASP A 68 0.52 -13.40 -1.02
C ASP A 68 1.54 -13.62 -2.15
N ILE A 69 2.63 -14.29 -1.83
CA ILE A 69 3.71 -14.65 -2.74
C ILE A 69 3.93 -16.15 -2.73
N LYS A 70 4.51 -16.67 -3.82
CA LYS A 70 4.93 -18.07 -3.90
C LYS A 70 6.45 -18.16 -3.99
N LEU A 71 7.13 -18.67 -2.97
CA LEU A 71 8.59 -18.83 -2.92
C LEU A 71 8.94 -20.31 -2.71
N LYS A 72 9.89 -20.85 -3.50
CA LYS A 72 10.27 -22.28 -3.44
C LYS A 72 9.07 -23.26 -3.44
N ASN A 73 8.05 -22.93 -4.24
CA ASN A 73 6.81 -23.69 -4.37
C ASN A 73 5.88 -23.69 -3.14
N GLN A 74 6.19 -22.92 -2.09
CA GLN A 74 5.35 -22.67 -0.93
C GLN A 74 4.71 -21.28 -1.00
N ASN A 75 3.53 -21.12 -0.41
CA ASN A 75 2.82 -19.85 -0.36
C ASN A 75 3.11 -19.14 0.96
N TYR A 76 3.40 -17.85 0.89
CA TYR A 76 3.65 -16.99 2.04
C TYR A 76 2.87 -15.70 1.91
N THR A 77 2.47 -15.13 3.04
CA THR A 77 1.88 -13.79 3.09
C THR A 77 2.94 -12.81 3.56
N VAL A 78 3.29 -11.85 2.70
CA VAL A 78 4.16 -10.73 3.04
C VAL A 78 3.33 -9.66 3.72
N PHE A 79 3.77 -9.20 4.88
CA PHE A 79 3.14 -8.12 5.64
C PHE A 79 3.98 -6.85 5.57
N GLY A 80 3.36 -5.71 5.82
CA GLY A 80 4.03 -4.41 5.86
C GLY A 80 3.57 -3.50 4.74
N ASN A 81 4.48 -2.65 4.26
CA ASN A 81 4.14 -1.69 3.21
C ASN A 81 4.39 -2.29 1.81
N VAL A 82 3.40 -3.00 1.27
CA VAL A 82 3.50 -3.61 -0.07
C VAL A 82 3.66 -2.51 -1.12
N GLY A 83 4.69 -2.65 -1.96
CA GLY A 83 5.12 -1.60 -2.90
C GLY A 83 6.32 -0.78 -2.40
N GLU A 84 6.71 -0.93 -1.13
CA GLU A 84 7.97 -0.36 -0.61
C GLU A 84 8.84 -1.43 0.06
N PHE A 85 8.41 -1.92 1.22
CA PHE A 85 9.16 -2.82 2.07
C PHE A 85 8.22 -3.63 2.98
N GLY A 86 8.41 -4.94 3.01
CA GLY A 86 7.63 -5.85 3.81
C GLY A 86 8.46 -7.00 4.36
N TYR A 87 7.82 -7.88 5.13
CA TYR A 87 8.44 -9.04 5.73
C TYR A 87 7.52 -10.26 5.72
N PHE A 88 8.10 -11.45 5.82
CA PHE A 88 7.37 -12.67 6.17
C PHE A 88 8.27 -13.62 6.95
N SER A 89 7.69 -14.65 7.53
CA SER A 89 8.38 -15.75 8.19
C SER A 89 7.73 -17.07 7.79
N GLU A 90 8.51 -18.15 7.82
CA GLU A 90 7.99 -19.51 7.62
C GLU A 90 7.16 -19.98 8.81
N GLU A 91 7.57 -19.55 10.00
CA GLU A 91 6.93 -19.92 11.25
C GLU A 91 6.19 -18.74 11.86
N LEU A 92 5.20 -19.05 12.71
CA LEU A 92 4.49 -18.04 13.47
C LEU A 92 5.45 -17.36 14.45
N LEU A 93 5.54 -16.04 14.40
CA LEU A 93 6.40 -15.26 15.28
C LEU A 93 5.90 -15.34 16.73
N LYS A 94 6.72 -15.92 17.61
CA LYS A 94 6.44 -16.08 19.03
C LYS A 94 7.58 -15.54 19.87
N LYS A 95 7.24 -15.05 21.06
CA LYS A 95 8.23 -14.67 22.07
C LYS A 95 9.15 -15.85 22.42
N ASP A 96 10.41 -15.54 22.68
CA ASP A 96 11.48 -16.44 23.12
C ASP A 96 11.73 -17.65 22.18
N THR A 97 11.29 -17.54 20.91
CA THR A 97 11.48 -18.55 19.88
C THR A 97 12.38 -17.99 18.78
N GLU A 98 13.44 -18.72 18.42
CA GLU A 98 14.25 -18.36 17.25
C GLU A 98 13.44 -18.55 15.97
N VAL A 99 13.26 -17.47 15.23
CA VAL A 99 12.48 -17.47 13.99
C VAL A 99 13.29 -16.85 12.86
N GLN A 100 13.12 -17.42 11.67
CA GLN A 100 13.73 -16.90 10.46
C GLN A 100 12.81 -15.88 9.79
N LEU A 101 13.34 -14.66 9.64
CA LEU A 101 12.66 -13.57 8.96
C LEU A 101 13.19 -13.38 7.55
N TYR A 102 12.29 -12.99 6.67
CA TYR A 102 12.57 -12.61 5.31
C TYR A 102 12.08 -11.20 5.07
N PHE A 103 12.91 -10.36 4.46
CA PHE A 103 12.53 -9.03 3.99
C PHE A 103 12.28 -9.05 2.49
N VAL A 104 11.28 -8.30 2.06
CA VAL A 104 10.87 -8.17 0.66
C VAL A 104 10.85 -6.69 0.33
N SER A 105 11.51 -6.29 -0.76
CA SER A 105 11.46 -4.93 -1.25
C SER A 105 11.01 -4.85 -2.70
N TRP A 106 10.17 -3.85 -2.96
CA TRP A 106 9.71 -3.44 -4.29
C TRP A 106 10.58 -2.34 -4.90
N LYS A 107 11.56 -1.84 -4.14
CA LYS A 107 12.60 -0.93 -4.61
C LYS A 107 13.92 -1.69 -4.59
N THR A 108 14.82 -1.35 -5.49
CA THR A 108 16.16 -1.95 -5.44
C THR A 108 16.90 -1.41 -4.22
N ILE A 109 17.11 -2.25 -3.20
CA ILE A 109 17.78 -1.87 -1.96
C ILE A 109 18.94 -2.83 -1.76
N LYS A 110 20.18 -2.35 -1.85
CA LYS A 110 21.36 -3.20 -1.67
C LYS A 110 21.70 -3.39 -0.20
N LEU A 111 20.88 -4.16 0.53
CA LEU A 111 21.11 -4.52 1.94
C LEU A 111 22.41 -5.32 2.08
N LYS A 112 23.50 -4.67 2.52
CA LYS A 112 24.79 -5.34 2.77
C LYS A 112 24.96 -5.74 4.23
N ASN A 113 24.99 -4.75 5.13
CA ASN A 113 25.23 -4.94 6.56
C ASN A 113 24.26 -4.05 7.37
N PRO A 114 22.94 -4.31 7.30
CA PRO A 114 22.01 -3.45 7.99
C PRO A 114 22.10 -3.63 9.50
N VAL A 115 21.79 -2.55 10.20
CA VAL A 115 21.62 -2.54 11.64
C VAL A 115 20.13 -2.36 11.91
N ILE A 116 19.51 -3.36 12.52
CA ILE A 116 18.09 -3.34 12.85
C ILE A 116 17.96 -2.88 14.30
N LEU A 117 17.32 -1.74 14.50
CA LEU A 117 16.90 -1.28 15.81
C LEU A 117 15.50 -1.84 16.09
N ILE A 118 15.35 -2.55 17.20
CA ILE A 118 14.14 -3.21 17.66
C ILE A 118 13.58 -2.38 18.80
N GLU A 119 12.38 -1.86 18.67
CA GLU A 119 11.65 -1.19 19.74
C GLU A 119 10.54 -2.10 20.23
N TYR A 120 10.64 -2.50 21.49
CA TYR A 120 9.66 -3.36 22.14
C TYR A 120 8.48 -2.55 22.70
N PRO A 121 7.31 -3.17 22.95
CA PRO A 121 6.15 -2.50 23.55
C PRO A 121 6.44 -1.83 24.90
N SER A 122 7.40 -2.38 25.67
CA SER A 122 7.84 -1.79 26.94
C SER A 122 8.62 -0.48 26.80
N GLY A 123 8.97 -0.07 25.58
CA GLY A 123 9.87 1.05 25.28
C GLY A 123 11.35 0.68 25.33
N LYS A 124 11.69 -0.58 25.67
CA LYS A 124 13.07 -1.07 25.57
C LYS A 124 13.49 -1.11 24.11
N GLN A 125 14.74 -0.75 23.87
CA GLN A 125 15.35 -0.82 22.54
C GLN A 125 16.49 -1.82 22.53
N GLU A 126 16.61 -2.57 21.45
CA GLU A 126 17.70 -3.50 21.20
C GLU A 126 18.24 -3.30 19.79
N THR A 127 19.53 -3.60 19.60
CA THR A 127 20.15 -3.55 18.29
C THR A 127 20.50 -4.95 17.84
N TRP A 128 20.02 -5.33 16.67
CA TRP A 128 20.29 -6.59 16.01
C TRP A 128 21.05 -6.35 14.70
N LYS A 129 22.14 -7.09 14.51
CA LYS A 129 22.97 -7.05 13.29
C LYS A 129 22.89 -8.41 12.60
N PRO A 130 21.86 -8.66 11.77
CA PRO A 130 21.70 -9.93 11.11
C PRO A 130 22.79 -10.19 10.07
N ASN A 131 23.13 -11.46 9.89
CA ASN A 131 23.72 -11.90 8.63
C ASN A 131 22.59 -12.01 7.59
N ILE A 132 22.82 -11.49 6.39
CA ILE A 132 21.81 -11.45 5.32
C ILE A 132 22.28 -12.22 4.10
N VAL A 133 21.36 -13.00 3.53
CA VAL A 133 21.54 -13.69 2.26
C VAL A 133 20.49 -13.18 1.28
N SER A 134 20.91 -12.70 0.11
CA SER A 134 19.99 -12.33 -0.97
C SER A 134 19.45 -13.59 -1.65
N ILE A 135 18.13 -13.67 -1.77
CA ILE A 135 17.45 -14.75 -2.48
C ILE A 135 17.13 -14.27 -3.90
N PRO A 136 17.47 -15.06 -4.94
CA PRO A 136 17.12 -14.70 -6.30
C PRO A 136 15.61 -14.66 -6.49
N VAL A 137 15.14 -13.56 -7.07
CA VAL A 137 13.74 -13.33 -7.42
C VAL A 137 13.44 -14.11 -8.71
N ASN A 138 12.32 -14.84 -8.73
CA ASN A 138 11.84 -15.57 -9.89
C ASN A 138 10.81 -14.75 -10.69
N LYS A 139 10.45 -15.25 -11.87
CA LYS A 139 9.47 -14.60 -12.78
C LYS A 139 8.10 -14.31 -12.15
N LEU A 140 7.66 -15.08 -11.15
CA LEU A 140 6.38 -14.84 -10.47
C LEU A 140 6.46 -13.63 -9.55
N GLN A 141 7.58 -13.44 -8.86
CA GLN A 141 7.78 -12.29 -8.00
C GLN A 141 8.11 -11.02 -8.80
N GLU A 142 8.78 -11.15 -9.94
CA GLU A 142 8.97 -10.03 -10.88
C GLU A 142 7.63 -9.48 -11.39
N LYS A 143 6.63 -10.34 -11.64
CA LYS A 143 5.26 -9.90 -12.00
C LYS A 143 4.55 -9.12 -10.89
N LEU A 144 4.99 -9.29 -9.65
CA LEU A 144 4.51 -8.55 -8.48
C LEU A 144 5.39 -7.33 -8.17
N ASP A 145 6.30 -6.97 -9.08
CA ASP A 145 7.27 -5.89 -8.95
C ASP A 145 8.24 -6.00 -7.76
N ILE A 146 8.35 -7.19 -7.16
CA ILE A 146 9.34 -7.46 -6.13
C ILE A 146 10.72 -7.41 -6.78
N LYS A 147 11.63 -6.61 -6.22
CA LYS A 147 12.99 -6.41 -6.75
C LYS A 147 14.01 -7.23 -5.99
N ASP A 148 13.88 -7.27 -4.66
CA ASP A 148 14.84 -7.95 -3.79
C ASP A 148 14.12 -8.73 -2.68
N ILE A 149 14.62 -9.92 -2.39
CA ILE A 149 14.24 -10.73 -1.22
C ILE A 149 15.50 -11.05 -0.43
N TYR A 150 15.43 -10.86 0.89
CA TYR A 150 16.54 -11.07 1.81
C TYR A 150 16.14 -12.02 2.91
N GLN A 151 16.95 -13.04 3.14
CA GLN A 151 16.84 -13.94 4.27
C GLN A 151 17.76 -13.46 5.38
N LEU A 152 17.22 -13.30 6.58
CA LEU A 152 17.97 -12.89 7.76
C LEU A 152 18.38 -14.12 8.57
N SER A 153 19.47 -14.00 9.32
CA SER A 153 19.81 -14.95 10.39
C SER A 153 18.65 -15.07 11.39
N PRO A 154 18.43 -16.22 12.03
CA PRO A 154 17.39 -16.35 13.05
C PRO A 154 17.54 -15.32 14.18
N TYR A 155 16.41 -14.90 14.75
CA TYR A 155 16.35 -14.00 15.89
C TYR A 155 15.26 -14.44 16.86
N SER A 156 15.48 -14.27 18.16
CA SER A 156 14.52 -14.56 19.21
C SER A 156 14.04 -13.27 19.88
N PHE A 157 12.75 -12.97 19.73
CA PHE A 157 12.14 -11.76 20.27
C PHE A 157 11.85 -11.92 21.76
N LYS A 158 12.26 -10.94 22.57
CA LYS A 158 12.15 -11.01 24.04
C LYS A 158 10.78 -10.61 24.60
N GLU A 159 9.97 -9.94 23.79
CA GLU A 159 8.63 -9.48 24.17
C GLU A 159 7.60 -9.87 23.11
N SER A 160 6.36 -10.07 23.57
CA SER A 160 5.18 -10.26 22.74
C SER A 160 4.47 -8.92 22.54
N GLY A 161 3.79 -8.73 21.41
CA GLY A 161 3.08 -7.50 21.09
C GLY A 161 3.52 -6.90 19.76
N GLU A 162 3.18 -5.63 19.57
CA GLU A 162 3.61 -4.86 18.40
C GLU A 162 5.05 -4.38 18.59
N ILE A 163 5.97 -4.91 17.78
CA ILE A 163 7.39 -4.55 17.79
C ILE A 163 7.70 -3.75 16.54
N ILE A 164 8.40 -2.64 16.70
CA ILE A 164 8.83 -1.81 15.59
C ILE A 164 10.28 -2.16 15.24
N LEU A 165 10.52 -2.55 13.99
CA LEU A 165 11.85 -2.74 13.44
C LEU A 165 12.22 -1.56 12.55
N THR A 166 13.30 -0.88 12.90
CA THR A 166 13.90 0.17 12.07
C THR A 166 15.19 -0.35 11.46
N ILE A 167 15.17 -0.58 10.15
CA ILE A 167 16.32 -1.03 9.36
C ILE A 167 17.15 0.19 8.98
N LYS A 168 18.35 0.30 9.53
CA LYS A 168 19.33 1.32 9.20
C LYS A 168 20.38 0.73 8.25
N GLU A 169 20.55 1.39 7.10
CA GLU A 169 21.63 1.11 6.16
C GLU A 169 22.39 2.41 5.86
N ASN A 170 23.72 2.35 5.86
CA ASN A 170 24.59 3.52 5.73
C ASN A 170 24.14 4.45 4.57
N ASN A 171 23.83 5.71 4.90
CA ASN A 171 23.37 6.78 3.99
C ASN A 171 22.00 6.58 3.28
N ALA A 172 21.24 5.51 3.56
CA ALA A 172 19.90 5.31 2.99
C ALA A 172 18.79 5.77 3.94
N LYS A 173 17.58 6.01 3.39
CA LYS A 173 16.38 6.23 4.22
C LYS A 173 16.14 4.98 5.08
N ASN A 174 15.87 5.20 6.37
CA ASN A 174 15.52 4.12 7.28
C ASN A 174 14.15 3.55 6.86
N ASN A 175 14.07 2.23 6.68
CA ASN A 175 12.79 1.55 6.53
C ASN A 175 12.30 1.13 7.91
N THR A 176 11.02 1.36 8.19
CA THR A 176 10.40 0.96 9.45
C THR A 176 9.26 0.01 9.16
N ILE A 177 9.21 -1.11 9.87
CA ILE A 177 8.13 -2.09 9.79
C ILE A 177 7.61 -2.41 11.19
N SER A 178 6.30 -2.54 11.31
CA SER A 178 5.66 -3.03 12.52
C SER A 178 5.39 -4.53 12.38
N ILE A 179 5.77 -5.29 13.40
CA ILE A 179 5.67 -6.75 13.45
C ILE A 179 4.89 -7.17 14.68
N GLN A 180 3.91 -8.06 14.49
CA GLN A 180 3.17 -8.63 15.60
C GLN A 180 3.82 -9.94 16.07
N ILE A 181 4.35 -9.95 17.29
CA ILE A 181 4.85 -11.16 17.96
C ILE A 181 3.78 -11.68 18.92
N LYS A 182 3.52 -12.99 18.89
CA LYS A 182 2.59 -13.64 19.83
C LYS A 182 3.26 -14.10 21.12
#